data_AF-A0A512NL26-F1
#
_entry.id   AF-A0A512NL26-F1
#
_cell.length_a   1.000
_cell.length_b   1.000
_cell.length_c   1.000
_cell.angle_alpha   90.00
_cell.angle_beta   90.00
_cell.angle_gamma   90.00
#
_symmetry.space_group_name_H-M   'P 1'
#
loop_
_entity.id
_entity.type
_entity.pdbx_description
1 polymer ?
#
loop_
_entity_poly.entity_id
_entity_poly.type
_entity_poly.pdbx_seq_one_letter_code
_entity_poly.pdbx_strand_id
1 'polypeptide(L)'
;MNVTLILFQIDTTLEESALSPAPPENVGREQAKGCWQPGRSGNPRGKPKGARNHATRAAEALLEGEANALTRKAIDSALAGDVMALRLCMERILPARKSRLVNFELPAVKSATDLPAALAALIEAIAQGNLSPDEATPIAALLDAQRRAIETTELEKRIAALEAGRALS
;
A
#
# COMPACT_ATOMS: atom_id res chain seq x y z
N MET A 1 -19.93 72.21 7.83
CA MET A 1 -20.22 71.11 6.90
C MET A 1 -18.93 70.70 6.23
N ASN A 2 -18.58 69.42 6.39
CA ASN A 2 -17.57 68.57 5.70
C ASN A 2 -17.05 69.11 4.34
N VAL A 3 -15.83 68.83 3.87
CA VAL A 3 -15.17 67.51 3.82
C VAL A 3 -13.63 67.64 3.75
N THR A 4 -12.96 66.93 4.68
CA THR A 4 -11.69 66.20 4.62
C THR A 4 -11.00 66.01 3.26
N LEU A 5 -9.76 66.49 3.12
CA LEU A 5 -8.68 65.79 2.40
C LEU A 5 -7.33 66.24 2.99
N ILE A 6 -6.87 65.45 3.96
CA ILE A 6 -5.60 65.60 4.66
C ILE A 6 -4.48 65.12 3.74
N LEU A 7 -3.46 65.99 3.61
CA LEU A 7 -2.22 65.73 2.90
C LEU A 7 -1.51 64.49 3.46
N PHE A 8 -1.36 63.48 2.60
CA PHE A 8 -0.07 63.02 2.08
C PHE A 8 1.18 63.29 2.96
N GLN A 9 1.29 62.58 4.08
CA GLN A 9 2.54 62.30 4.80
C GLN A 9 2.26 61.19 5.83
N ILE A 10 2.43 59.93 5.43
CA ILE A 10 2.56 58.84 6.40
C ILE A 10 3.84 58.10 6.06
N ASP A 11 4.79 58.28 6.96
CA ASP A 11 6.14 57.77 6.93
C ASP A 11 6.20 56.25 6.77
N THR A 12 7.00 55.87 5.79
CA THR A 12 7.90 54.71 5.83
C THR A 12 8.54 54.60 7.22
N THR A 13 8.03 53.72 8.08
CA THR A 13 8.82 53.13 9.17
C THR A 13 8.50 51.65 9.30
N LEU A 14 9.54 50.88 9.01
CA LEU A 14 9.68 49.45 9.24
C LEU A 14 9.56 49.18 10.74
N GLU A 15 8.67 48.28 11.13
CA GLU A 15 8.83 47.46 12.33
C GLU A 15 8.12 46.12 12.11
N GLU A 16 8.82 45.24 11.40
CA GLU A 16 8.52 43.82 11.26
C GLU A 16 8.78 43.15 12.62
N SER A 17 7.80 43.29 13.54
CA SER A 17 7.76 42.61 14.83
C SER A 17 7.62 41.11 14.60
N ALA A 18 8.74 40.40 14.70
CA ALA A 18 8.83 38.95 14.70
C ALA A 18 7.93 38.33 15.79
N LEU A 19 6.72 37.93 15.41
CA LEU A 19 5.85 37.09 16.22
C LEU A 19 6.40 35.66 16.20
N SER A 20 7.24 35.34 17.19
CA SER A 20 7.66 33.95 17.43
C SER A 20 6.46 33.15 17.94
N PRO A 21 6.11 31.97 17.37
CA PRO A 21 4.96 31.21 17.83
C PRO A 21 5.25 30.67 19.24
N ALA A 22 4.31 30.93 20.17
CA ALA A 22 4.37 30.39 21.52
C ALA A 22 4.48 28.85 21.50
N PRO A 23 5.27 28.24 22.39
CA PRO A 23 5.42 26.79 22.45
C PRO A 23 4.07 26.12 22.78
N PRO A 24 3.79 24.93 22.22
CA PRO A 24 2.53 24.24 22.43
C PRO A 24 2.33 23.88 23.91
N GLU A 25 1.11 24.10 24.40
CA GLU A 25 0.63 24.04 25.78
C GLU A 25 0.80 22.69 26.52
N ASN A 26 1.45 21.70 25.90
CA ASN A 26 1.56 20.32 26.39
C ASN A 26 2.85 20.05 27.18
N VAL A 27 3.48 21.06 27.77
CA VAL A 27 4.71 20.93 28.60
C VAL A 27 4.38 20.93 30.09
N GLY A 28 3.46 20.04 30.50
CA GLY A 28 2.95 19.92 31.88
C GLY A 28 3.42 18.68 32.64
N ARG A 29 4.60 18.12 32.33
CA ARG A 29 5.28 17.21 33.26
C ARG A 29 6.66 17.79 33.52
N GLU A 30 6.95 18.12 34.77
CA GLU A 30 8.31 18.44 35.22
C GLU A 30 9.24 17.32 34.75
N GLN A 31 10.00 17.58 33.70
CA GLN A 31 10.97 16.64 33.16
C GLN A 31 12.17 16.66 34.11
N ALA A 32 12.12 15.82 35.15
CA ALA A 32 13.19 15.68 36.12
C ALA A 32 14.53 15.39 35.43
N LYS A 33 15.56 16.13 35.83
CA LYS A 33 16.99 16.07 35.46
C LYS A 33 17.39 14.82 34.65
N GLY A 34 17.70 15.01 33.37
CA GLY A 34 18.20 13.95 32.48
C GLY A 34 17.95 14.15 30.98
N CYS A 35 17.45 15.31 30.55
CA CYS A 35 17.18 15.56 29.13
C CYS A 35 18.47 15.61 28.32
N TRP A 36 18.51 14.79 27.27
CA TRP A 36 19.53 14.85 26.23
C TRP A 36 19.52 16.24 25.57
N GLN A 37 20.70 16.78 25.24
CA GLN A 37 20.76 18.02 24.47
C GLN A 37 20.00 17.84 23.14
N PRO A 38 19.29 18.87 22.65
CA PRO A 38 18.68 18.83 21.32
C PRO A 38 19.68 18.36 20.27
N GLY A 39 19.36 17.28 19.54
CA GLY A 39 20.25 16.67 18.55
C GLY A 39 21.29 15.66 19.11
N ARG A 40 21.36 15.43 20.42
CA ARG A 40 22.38 14.57 21.05
C ARG A 40 21.76 13.51 21.97
N SER A 41 21.06 12.53 21.40
CA SER A 41 20.57 11.38 22.18
C SER A 41 21.74 10.55 22.72
N GLY A 42 21.60 9.98 23.92
CA GLY A 42 22.62 9.12 24.55
C GLY A 42 22.94 7.84 23.78
N ASN A 43 22.21 7.56 22.71
CA ASN A 43 22.48 6.46 21.79
C ASN A 43 22.58 6.99 20.35
N PRO A 44 23.78 7.39 19.87
CA PRO A 44 23.97 7.95 18.54
C PRO A 44 23.67 6.98 17.40
N ARG A 45 23.58 5.66 17.67
CA ARG A 45 23.17 4.65 16.68
C ARG A 45 21.66 4.38 16.69
N GLY A 46 20.91 5.05 17.56
CA GLY A 46 19.47 4.85 17.73
C GLY A 46 19.12 3.47 18.29
N LYS A 47 17.82 3.24 18.50
CA LYS A 47 17.32 1.91 18.93
C LYS A 47 17.75 0.85 17.90
N PRO A 48 18.27 -0.32 18.32
CA PRO A 48 18.71 -1.35 17.37
C PRO A 48 17.59 -1.74 16.41
N LYS A 49 17.92 -1.85 15.12
CA LYS A 49 16.98 -2.18 14.04
C LYS A 49 16.30 -3.52 14.35
N GLY A 50 14.97 -3.52 14.42
CA GLY A 50 14.17 -4.71 14.75
C GLY A 50 13.85 -4.91 16.24
N ALA A 51 14.31 -4.04 17.14
CA ALA A 51 13.96 -4.14 18.56
C ALA A 51 12.48 -3.79 18.79
N ARG A 52 11.68 -4.80 19.13
CA ARG A 52 10.29 -4.64 19.56
C ARG A 52 10.20 -3.80 20.83
N ASN A 53 9.06 -3.14 21.05
CA ASN A 53 8.79 -2.42 22.30
C ASN A 53 8.63 -3.45 23.43
N HIS A 54 9.12 -3.12 24.63
CA HIS A 54 8.92 -3.95 25.83
C HIS A 54 7.42 -4.19 26.08
N ALA A 55 6.59 -3.16 25.92
CA ALA A 55 5.15 -3.27 26.05
C ALA A 55 4.54 -4.25 25.04
N THR A 56 5.03 -4.25 23.79
CA THR A 56 4.56 -5.19 22.75
C THR A 56 4.95 -6.63 23.09
N ARG A 57 6.15 -6.87 23.60
CA ARG A 57 6.57 -8.22 24.03
C ARG A 57 5.75 -8.74 25.21
N ALA A 58 5.46 -7.88 26.18
CA ALA A 58 4.61 -8.23 27.31
C ALA A 58 3.17 -8.55 26.86
N ALA A 59 2.63 -7.77 25.91
CA ALA A 59 1.31 -8.04 25.33
C ALA A 59 1.29 -9.35 24.52
N GLU A 60 2.31 -9.61 23.69
CA GLU A 60 2.46 -10.88 22.97
C GLU A 60 2.43 -12.07 23.94
N ALA A 61 3.20 -12.00 25.04
CA ALA A 61 3.26 -13.06 26.04
C ALA A 61 1.91 -13.28 26.76
N LEU A 62 1.12 -12.23 26.98
CA LEU A 62 -0.23 -12.34 27.57
C LEU A 62 -1.27 -12.90 26.59
N LEU A 63 -1.07 -12.72 25.28
CA LEU A 63 -2.00 -13.17 24.24
C LEU A 63 -1.71 -14.59 23.75
N GLU A 64 -0.53 -15.13 24.06
CA GLU A 64 -0.13 -16.49 23.73
C GLU A 64 -1.12 -17.50 24.34
N GLY A 65 -1.78 -18.31 23.50
CA GLY A 65 -2.76 -19.31 23.94
C GLY A 65 -4.18 -18.80 24.21
N GLU A 66 -4.39 -17.50 24.39
CA GLU A 66 -5.71 -16.90 24.68
C GLU A 66 -6.61 -16.72 23.44
N ALA A 67 -6.10 -17.06 22.25
CA ALA A 67 -6.78 -16.86 20.97
C ALA A 67 -8.21 -17.45 20.93
N ASN A 68 -8.40 -18.65 21.49
CA ASN A 68 -9.70 -19.31 21.53
C ASN A 68 -10.67 -18.65 22.51
N ALA A 69 -10.19 -18.27 23.70
CA ALA A 69 -11.00 -17.63 24.73
C ALA A 69 -11.47 -16.24 24.28
N LEU A 70 -10.56 -15.43 23.73
CA LEU A 70 -10.87 -14.12 23.17
C LEU A 70 -11.84 -14.22 21.99
N THR A 71 -11.68 -15.23 21.13
CA THR A 71 -12.60 -15.43 20.00
C THR A 71 -14.01 -15.78 20.47
N ARG A 72 -14.17 -16.67 21.46
CA ARG A 72 -15.49 -16.97 22.05
C ARG A 72 -16.12 -15.73 22.68
N LYS A 73 -15.34 -14.98 23.47
CA LYS A 73 -15.83 -13.75 24.10
C LYS A 73 -16.28 -12.71 23.07
N ALA A 74 -15.54 -12.56 21.97
CA ALA A 74 -15.92 -11.67 20.88
C ALA A 74 -17.23 -12.10 20.21
N ILE A 75 -17.46 -13.41 20.03
CA ILE A 75 -18.73 -13.93 19.51
C ILE A 75 -19.88 -13.62 20.47
N ASP A 76 -19.71 -13.89 21.77
CA ASP A 76 -20.75 -13.61 22.77
C ASP A 76 -21.10 -12.12 22.84
N SER A 77 -20.08 -11.25 22.84
CA SER A 77 -20.28 -9.80 22.81
C SER A 77 -20.98 -9.34 21.52
N ALA A 78 -20.62 -9.93 20.37
CA ALA A 78 -21.27 -9.63 19.10
C ALA A 78 -22.76 -10.02 19.12
N LEU A 79 -23.09 -11.20 19.65
CA LEU A 79 -24.47 -11.66 19.81
C LEU A 79 -25.25 -10.81 20.83
N ALA A 80 -24.57 -10.23 21.82
CA ALA A 80 -25.15 -9.30 22.78
C ALA A 80 -25.36 -7.88 22.21
N GLY A 81 -24.94 -7.61 20.96
CA GLY A 81 -25.19 -6.34 20.27
C GLY A 81 -24.03 -5.35 20.26
N ASP A 82 -22.81 -5.77 20.63
CA ASP A 82 -21.62 -4.93 20.43
C ASP A 82 -21.29 -4.81 18.94
N VAL A 83 -21.49 -3.60 18.40
CA VAL A 83 -21.28 -3.27 16.97
C VAL A 83 -19.84 -3.48 16.54
N MET A 84 -18.86 -3.25 17.42
CA MET A 84 -17.44 -3.44 17.10
C MET A 84 -17.09 -4.92 17.02
N ALA A 85 -17.61 -5.72 17.95
CA ALA A 85 -17.44 -7.17 17.94
C ALA A 85 -18.13 -7.81 16.72
N LEU A 86 -19.35 -7.34 16.37
CA LEU A 86 -20.06 -7.75 15.16
C LEU A 86 -19.25 -7.46 13.89
N ARG A 87 -18.74 -6.22 13.77
CA ARG A 87 -17.90 -5.83 12.63
C ARG A 87 -16.66 -6.73 12.52
N LEU A 88 -15.95 -6.97 13.61
CA LEU A 88 -14.77 -7.84 13.64
C LEU A 88 -15.10 -9.28 13.21
N CYS A 89 -16.25 -9.81 13.64
CA CYS A 89 -16.71 -11.12 13.24
C CYS A 89 -17.08 -11.15 11.74
N MET A 90 -17.79 -10.13 11.25
CA MET A 90 -18.19 -10.04 9.84
C MET A 90 -16.99 -9.90 8.90
N GLU A 91 -15.99 -9.07 9.24
CA GLU A 91 -14.76 -8.92 8.45
C GLU A 91 -13.96 -10.24 8.35
N ARG A 92 -14.13 -11.15 9.31
CA ARG A 92 -13.43 -12.44 9.34
C ARG A 92 -14.22 -13.59 8.70
N ILE A 93 -15.55 -13.56 8.78
CA ILE A 93 -16.45 -14.53 8.13
C ILE A 93 -16.61 -14.21 6.64
N LEU A 94 -16.76 -12.93 6.31
CA LEU A 94 -16.85 -12.40 4.96
C LEU A 94 -15.67 -11.45 4.72
N PRO A 95 -14.42 -11.96 4.69
CA PRO A 95 -13.32 -11.12 4.26
C PRO A 95 -13.65 -10.63 2.84
N ALA A 96 -13.38 -9.36 2.57
CA ALA A 96 -13.51 -8.80 1.24
C ALA A 96 -12.75 -9.73 0.27
N ARG A 97 -13.49 -10.45 -0.58
CA ARG A 97 -12.91 -11.45 -1.47
C ARG A 97 -11.99 -10.71 -2.44
N LYS A 98 -10.68 -10.81 -2.22
CA LYS A 98 -9.66 -10.15 -3.04
C LYS A 98 -9.53 -10.75 -4.44
N SER A 99 -10.03 -11.97 -4.65
CA SER A 99 -10.05 -12.63 -5.95
C SER A 99 -11.20 -13.65 -5.96
N ARG A 100 -12.05 -13.57 -6.98
CA ARG A 100 -13.08 -14.55 -7.27
C ARG A 100 -12.50 -15.52 -8.31
N LEU A 101 -12.81 -16.81 -8.18
CA LEU A 101 -12.54 -17.77 -9.25
C LEU A 101 -13.41 -17.39 -10.44
N VAL A 102 -12.79 -16.99 -11.55
CA VAL A 102 -13.50 -16.71 -12.79
C VAL A 102 -13.38 -17.89 -13.72
N ASN A 103 -14.52 -18.31 -14.25
CA ASN A 103 -14.57 -19.31 -15.31
C ASN A 103 -14.43 -18.56 -16.64
N PHE A 104 -13.20 -18.50 -17.15
CA PHE A 104 -12.90 -17.91 -18.45
C PHE A 104 -12.27 -18.97 -19.34
N GLU A 105 -12.96 -19.31 -20.42
CA GLU A 105 -12.45 -20.24 -21.42
C GLU A 105 -11.39 -19.53 -22.27
N LEU A 106 -10.14 -19.77 -21.93
CA LEU A 106 -9.00 -19.23 -22.65
C LEU A 106 -8.73 -20.06 -23.92
N PRO A 107 -8.66 -19.42 -25.10
CA PRO A 107 -8.22 -20.09 -26.32
C PRO A 107 -6.82 -20.69 -26.13
N ALA A 108 -6.54 -21.81 -26.78
CA ALA A 108 -5.24 -22.47 -26.67
C ALA A 108 -4.13 -21.60 -27.28
N VAL A 109 -3.24 -21.06 -26.44
CA VAL A 109 -2.07 -20.27 -26.88
C VAL A 109 -0.86 -21.19 -27.00
N LYS A 110 -0.50 -21.59 -28.22
CA LYS A 110 0.67 -22.45 -28.48
C LYS A 110 1.84 -21.68 -29.08
N SER A 111 1.56 -20.57 -29.74
CA SER A 111 2.52 -19.76 -30.48
C SER A 111 2.23 -18.27 -30.32
N ALA A 112 3.20 -17.43 -30.67
CA ALA A 112 3.04 -15.97 -30.58
C ALA A 112 1.89 -15.44 -31.45
N THR A 113 1.55 -16.15 -32.54
CA THR A 113 0.44 -15.80 -33.44
C THR A 113 -0.94 -16.03 -32.84
N ASP A 114 -1.04 -16.82 -31.77
CA ASP A 114 -2.32 -17.13 -31.11
C ASP A 114 -2.70 -16.10 -30.03
N LEU A 115 -1.73 -15.29 -29.59
CA LEU A 115 -1.91 -14.30 -28.53
C LEU A 115 -2.94 -13.20 -28.86
N PRO A 116 -3.00 -12.65 -30.09
CA PRO A 116 -4.02 -11.66 -30.43
C PRO A 116 -5.44 -12.22 -30.30
N ALA A 117 -5.66 -13.49 -30.65
CA ALA A 117 -6.96 -14.14 -30.52
C ALA A 117 -7.35 -14.32 -29.05
N ALA A 118 -6.41 -14.71 -28.19
CA ALA A 118 -6.64 -14.82 -26.76
C ALA A 118 -6.96 -13.47 -26.09
N LEU A 119 -6.26 -12.40 -26.50
CA LEU A 119 -6.56 -11.03 -26.04
C LEU A 119 -7.93 -10.53 -26.54
N ALA A 120 -8.29 -10.82 -27.79
CA ALA A 120 -9.61 -10.48 -28.33
C ALA A 120 -10.74 -11.16 -27.54
N ALA A 121 -10.60 -12.46 -27.25
CA ALA A 121 -11.55 -13.20 -26.42
C ALA A 121 -11.66 -12.61 -25.00
N LEU A 122 -10.55 -12.16 -24.41
CA LEU A 122 -10.55 -11.50 -23.10
C LEU A 122 -11.30 -10.17 -23.14
N ILE A 123 -11.07 -9.34 -24.16
CA ILE A 123 -11.75 -8.05 -24.34
C ILE A 123 -13.25 -8.27 -24.56
N GLU A 124 -13.63 -9.25 -25.36
CA GLU A 124 -15.03 -9.60 -25.60
C GLU A 124 -15.73 -10.05 -24.32
N ALA A 125 -15.08 -10.89 -23.51
CA ALA A 125 -15.64 -11.32 -22.23
C ALA A 125 -15.84 -10.16 -21.24
N ILE A 126 -14.96 -9.15 -21.26
CA ILE A 126 -15.14 -7.91 -20.50
C ILE A 126 -16.33 -7.11 -21.05
N ALA A 127 -16.41 -6.93 -22.37
CA ALA A 127 -17.47 -6.18 -23.03
C ALA A 127 -18.88 -6.79 -22.79
N GLN A 128 -18.95 -8.12 -22.68
CA GLN A 128 -20.18 -8.86 -22.37
C GLN A 128 -20.53 -8.86 -20.87
N GLY A 129 -19.63 -8.41 -20.00
CA GLY A 129 -19.82 -8.43 -18.55
C GLY A 129 -19.62 -9.80 -17.89
N ASN A 130 -19.08 -10.77 -18.63
CA ASN A 130 -18.73 -12.09 -18.10
C ASN A 130 -17.46 -12.04 -17.21
N LEU A 131 -16.62 -11.04 -17.44
CA LEU A 131 -15.39 -10.76 -16.70
C LEU A 131 -15.36 -9.29 -16.28
N SER A 132 -14.96 -9.01 -15.04
CA SER A 132 -14.64 -7.63 -14.66
C SER A 132 -13.24 -7.21 -15.13
N PRO A 133 -12.99 -5.91 -15.36
CA PRO A 133 -11.64 -5.42 -15.69
C PRO A 133 -10.58 -5.77 -14.63
N ASP A 134 -10.97 -5.78 -13.35
CA ASP A 134 -10.10 -6.14 -12.23
C ASP A 134 -9.69 -7.63 -12.27
N GLU A 135 -10.60 -8.50 -12.70
CA GLU A 135 -10.33 -9.93 -12.91
C GLU A 135 -9.53 -10.20 -14.19
N ALA A 136 -9.73 -9.39 -15.24
CA ALA A 136 -9.03 -9.55 -16.51
C ALA A 136 -7.57 -9.07 -16.48
N THR A 137 -7.26 -8.07 -15.67
CA THR A 137 -5.90 -7.52 -15.52
C THR A 137 -4.83 -8.59 -15.21
N PRO A 138 -5.01 -9.47 -14.20
CA PRO A 138 -4.05 -10.54 -13.94
C PRO A 138 -3.96 -11.56 -15.09
N ILE A 139 -5.05 -11.81 -15.81
CA ILE A 139 -5.06 -12.72 -16.98
C ILE A 139 -4.24 -12.12 -18.12
N ALA A 140 -4.41 -10.83 -18.42
CA ALA A 140 -3.62 -10.13 -19.43
C ALA A 140 -2.12 -10.14 -19.09
N ALA A 141 -1.76 -10.00 -17.80
CA ALA A 141 -0.37 -10.10 -17.36
C ALA A 141 0.24 -11.49 -17.60
N LEU A 142 -0.53 -12.57 -17.40
CA LEU A 142 -0.09 -13.93 -17.73
C LEU A 142 0.12 -14.13 -19.23
N LEU A 143 -0.76 -13.55 -20.07
CA LEU A 143 -0.61 -13.58 -21.52
C LEU A 143 0.65 -12.83 -21.99
N ASP A 144 0.98 -11.67 -21.40
CA ASP A 144 2.23 -10.96 -21.71
C ASP A 144 3.47 -11.74 -21.25
N ALA A 145 3.40 -12.42 -20.10
CA ALA A 145 4.48 -13.29 -19.64
C ALA A 145 4.72 -14.46 -20.62
N GLN A 146 3.65 -15.09 -21.11
CA GLN A 146 3.73 -16.14 -22.11
C GLN A 146 4.33 -15.63 -23.44
N ARG A 147 3.93 -14.42 -23.87
CA ARG A 147 4.50 -13.76 -25.06
C ARG A 147 6.01 -13.64 -24.94
N ARG A 148 6.50 -13.08 -23.83
CA ARG A 148 7.93 -12.88 -23.57
C ARG A 148 8.69 -14.20 -23.56
N ALA A 149 8.12 -15.27 -22.98
CA ALA A 149 8.73 -16.59 -22.97
C ALA A 149 8.89 -17.14 -24.41
N ILE A 150 7.84 -17.06 -25.23
CA ILE A 150 7.89 -17.50 -26.63
C ILE A 150 8.93 -16.70 -27.42
N GLU A 151 8.88 -15.36 -27.34
CA GLU A 151 9.83 -14.48 -28.02
C GLU A 151 11.27 -14.78 -27.64
N THR A 152 11.56 -15.00 -26.35
CA THR A 152 12.89 -15.35 -25.89
C THR A 152 13.39 -16.64 -26.55
N THR A 153 12.55 -17.68 -26.59
CA THR A 153 12.92 -18.96 -27.21
C THR A 153 13.06 -18.88 -28.74
N GLU A 154 12.26 -18.06 -29.42
CA GLU A 154 12.35 -17.87 -30.87
C GLU A 154 13.60 -17.07 -31.25
N LEU A 155 13.93 -16.04 -30.47
CA LEU A 155 15.13 -15.23 -30.68
C LEU A 155 16.39 -16.06 -30.43
N GLU A 156 16.44 -16.87 -29.37
CA GLU A 156 17.56 -17.77 -29.10
C GLU A 156 17.81 -18.73 -30.28
N LYS A 157 16.75 -19.35 -30.82
CA LYS A 157 16.85 -20.20 -32.01
C LYS A 157 17.37 -19.47 -33.24
N ARG A 158 16.91 -18.24 -33.47
CA ARG A 158 17.37 -17.40 -34.60
C ARG A 158 18.83 -17.00 -34.45
N ILE A 159 19.27 -16.63 -33.25
CA ILE A 159 20.66 -16.27 -32.97
C ILE A 159 21.56 -17.49 -33.20
N ALA A 160 21.23 -18.65 -32.65
CA ALA A 160 22.01 -19.87 -32.84
C ALA A 160 22.12 -20.26 -34.32
N ALA A 161 21.05 -20.12 -35.11
CA ALA A 161 21.07 -20.39 -36.55
C ALA A 161 21.99 -19.42 -37.32
N LEU A 162 21.97 -18.13 -36.96
CA LEU A 162 22.85 -17.12 -37.55
C LEU A 162 24.31 -17.36 -37.18
N GLU A 163 24.60 -17.72 -35.93
CA GLU A 163 25.95 -18.05 -35.46
C GLU A 163 26.51 -19.30 -36.17
N ALA A 164 25.69 -20.34 -36.33
CA ALA A 164 26.06 -21.54 -37.07
C ALA A 164 26.37 -21.24 -38.54
N GLY A 165 25.54 -20.42 -39.20
CA GLY A 165 25.76 -20.00 -40.59
C GLY A 165 27.03 -19.17 -40.78
N ARG A 166 27.42 -18.38 -39.77
CA ARG A 166 28.62 -17.53 -39.78
C ARG A 166 29.91 -18.31 -39.47
N ALA A 167 29.81 -19.42 -38.75
CA ALA A 167 30.93 -20.31 -38.47
C ALA A 167 31.31 -21.21 -39.66
N LEU A 168 30.42 -21.34 -40.66
CA LEU A 168 30.59 -22.15 -41.87
C LEU A 168 31.11 -21.35 -43.08
N SER A 169 31.33 -20.04 -42.93
CA SER A 169 31.86 -19.12 -43.97
C SER A 169 33.25 -18.61 -43.60
#